data_AF-A0A521SV61-F1
#
_entry.id   AF-A0A521SV61-F1
#
_cell.length_a   1.000
_cell.length_b   1.000
_cell.length_c   1.000
_cell.angle_alpha   90.00
_cell.angle_beta   90.00
_cell.angle_gamma   90.00
#
_symmetry.space_group_name_H-M   'P 1'
#
loop_
_entity.id
_entity.type
_entity.pdbx_description
1 polymer ?
#
loop_
_entity_poly.entity_id
_entity_poly.type
_entity_poly.pdbx_seq_one_letter_code
_entity_poly.pdbx_strand_id
1 'polypeptide(L)'
;MERLKEDYLGKGFVELNGDLDYGSAISSMVLGNLSEGVYTFLRVVSTDSMIAAVEFFLPAAEELPLQEVYDSEVSDIVELLIGDSLQRSGAVLRPTPTPLTSDQDRYYPTLAAWLLTESEANSLYAPGIWQLLEDRVGATRVQVCRLFEDRTGPDTRFVGLRNCVYWTPGYDIEQVRGNYGGEIELITLQSKYVFKGQSLLLGYQDPETGNTVFDLWAIREEYLYRVAVNMKTYLGDSTEELFTEFVDDFLYEVLTINWSK
;
A
#
# COMPACT_ATOMS: atom_id res chain seq x y z
N MET A 1 -12.24 10.34 -24.15
CA MET A 1 -11.97 8.93 -24.47
C MET A 1 -11.86 8.71 -25.97
N GLU A 2 -12.91 8.99 -26.76
CA GLU A 2 -12.92 8.77 -28.23
C GLU A 2 -11.73 9.36 -29.00
N ARG A 3 -11.38 10.64 -28.77
CA ARG A 3 -10.22 11.24 -29.45
C ARG A 3 -8.89 10.53 -29.13
N LEU A 4 -8.72 10.09 -27.88
CA LEU A 4 -7.52 9.34 -27.47
C LEU A 4 -7.47 7.99 -28.16
N LYS A 5 -8.62 7.30 -28.26
CA LYS A 5 -8.75 6.05 -29.01
C LYS A 5 -8.36 6.24 -30.47
N GLU A 6 -8.91 7.25 -31.16
CA GLU A 6 -8.58 7.56 -32.56
C GLU A 6 -7.08 7.80 -32.76
N ASP A 7 -6.43 8.54 -31.85
CA ASP A 7 -4.98 8.82 -31.92
C ASP A 7 -4.13 7.54 -31.80
N TYR A 8 -4.52 6.58 -30.95
CA TYR A 8 -3.80 5.31 -30.80
C TYR A 8 -4.09 4.32 -31.92
N LEU A 9 -5.33 4.25 -32.41
CA LEU A 9 -5.67 3.46 -33.60
C LEU A 9 -4.86 3.94 -34.82
N GLY A 10 -4.66 5.25 -34.96
CA GLY A 10 -3.78 5.85 -35.98
C GLY A 10 -2.29 5.46 -35.86
N LYS A 11 -1.87 4.93 -34.71
CA LYS A 11 -0.50 4.44 -34.43
C LYS A 11 -0.37 2.91 -34.54
N GLY A 12 -1.39 2.22 -35.05
CA GLY A 12 -1.38 0.77 -35.25
C GLY A 12 -1.86 -0.05 -34.05
N PHE A 13 -2.41 0.59 -33.01
CA PHE A 13 -3.08 -0.16 -31.95
C PHE A 13 -4.41 -0.71 -32.44
N VAL A 14 -4.84 -1.82 -31.82
CA VAL A 14 -6.15 -2.42 -31.99
C VAL A 14 -6.88 -2.43 -30.65
N GLU A 15 -8.20 -2.29 -30.69
CA GLU A 15 -9.03 -2.41 -29.49
C GLU A 15 -9.20 -3.88 -29.10
N LEU A 16 -9.03 -4.15 -27.81
CA LEU A 16 -9.18 -5.47 -27.22
C LEU A 16 -10.42 -5.52 -26.32
N ASN A 17 -10.96 -6.72 -26.13
CA ASN A 17 -12.00 -6.95 -25.14
C ASN A 17 -11.37 -6.90 -23.74
N GLY A 18 -11.97 -6.12 -22.84
CA GLY A 18 -11.54 -6.01 -21.46
C GLY A 18 -12.71 -5.54 -20.62
N ASP A 19 -13.68 -6.45 -20.44
CA ASP A 19 -14.90 -6.16 -19.69
C ASP A 19 -14.61 -6.16 -18.20
N LEU A 20 -14.51 -4.97 -17.63
CA LEU A 20 -14.67 -4.75 -16.21
C LEU A 20 -15.87 -3.85 -16.02
N ASP A 21 -16.95 -4.42 -15.49
CA ASP A 21 -18.13 -3.67 -15.10
C ASP A 21 -17.85 -2.94 -13.79
N TYR A 22 -17.25 -1.75 -13.90
CA TYR A 22 -17.11 -0.82 -12.78
C TYR A 22 -18.40 0.00 -12.56
N GLY A 23 -19.49 -0.33 -13.24
CA GLY A 23 -20.75 0.42 -13.23
C GLY A 23 -20.83 1.50 -14.32
N SER A 24 -22.03 2.03 -14.53
CA SER A 24 -22.38 2.91 -15.67
C SER A 24 -21.71 4.29 -15.68
N ALA A 25 -20.98 4.67 -14.62
CA ALA A 25 -20.33 5.98 -14.51
C ALA A 25 -18.85 5.97 -14.96
N ILE A 26 -18.34 4.81 -15.40
CA ILE A 26 -16.92 4.61 -15.69
C ILE A 26 -16.78 4.20 -17.15
N SER A 27 -16.01 4.99 -17.91
CA SER A 27 -15.64 4.67 -19.29
C SER A 27 -14.29 3.97 -19.30
N SER A 28 -14.16 2.90 -20.08
CA SER A 28 -12.97 2.06 -20.10
C SER A 28 -12.63 1.64 -21.53
N MET A 29 -11.34 1.53 -21.85
CA MET A 29 -10.85 0.99 -23.12
C MET A 29 -9.54 0.23 -22.95
N VAL A 30 -9.36 -0.85 -23.71
CA VAL A 30 -8.07 -1.57 -23.84
C VAL A 30 -7.61 -1.46 -25.28
N LEU A 31 -6.35 -1.08 -25.45
CA LEU A 31 -5.68 -1.05 -26.74
C LEU A 31 -4.42 -1.92 -26.66
N GLY A 32 -4.13 -2.66 -27.72
CA GLY A 32 -2.93 -3.47 -27.85
C GLY A 32 -2.20 -3.20 -29.17
N ASN A 33 -0.88 -3.34 -29.18
CA ASN A 33 -0.06 -3.29 -30.39
C ASN A 33 1.11 -4.26 -30.27
N LEU A 34 1.57 -4.80 -31.40
CA LEU A 34 2.82 -5.54 -31.51
C LEU A 34 3.70 -4.82 -32.53
N SER A 35 4.81 -4.26 -32.07
CA SER A 35 5.77 -3.57 -32.93
C SER A 35 7.19 -3.92 -32.51
N GLU A 36 8.05 -4.20 -33.49
CA GLU A 36 9.47 -4.50 -33.26
C GLU A 36 9.73 -5.61 -32.22
N GLY A 37 8.84 -6.61 -32.15
CA GLY A 37 8.94 -7.71 -31.20
C GLY A 37 8.58 -7.35 -29.75
N VAL A 38 7.86 -6.24 -29.53
CA VAL A 38 7.36 -5.84 -28.21
C VAL A 38 5.84 -5.67 -28.28
N TYR A 39 5.13 -6.39 -27.41
CA TYR A 39 3.73 -6.12 -27.14
C TYR A 39 3.61 -4.89 -26.26
N THR A 40 2.74 -3.97 -26.66
CA THR A 40 2.37 -2.79 -25.87
C THR A 40 0.87 -2.83 -25.62
N PHE A 41 0.48 -2.80 -24.35
CA PHE A 41 -0.92 -2.73 -23.94
C PHE A 41 -1.18 -1.43 -23.20
N LEU A 42 -2.30 -0.80 -23.50
CA LEU A 42 -2.75 0.42 -22.84
C LEU A 42 -4.17 0.20 -22.35
N ARG A 43 -4.36 0.27 -21.04
CA ARG A 43 -5.68 0.37 -20.41
C ARG A 43 -5.90 1.80 -19.97
N VAL A 44 -7.02 2.38 -20.38
CA VAL A 44 -7.43 3.70 -19.91
C VAL A 44 -8.81 3.60 -19.29
N VAL A 45 -8.93 4.12 -18.08
CA VAL A 45 -10.21 4.29 -17.41
C VAL A 45 -10.43 5.77 -17.11
N SER A 46 -11.63 6.26 -17.39
CA SER A 46 -12.04 7.63 -17.12
C SER A 46 -13.31 7.63 -16.29
N THR A 47 -13.31 8.51 -15.30
CA THR A 47 -14.48 8.87 -14.49
C THR A 47 -14.72 10.38 -14.63
N ASP A 48 -15.73 10.92 -13.96
CA ASP A 48 -15.95 12.37 -13.92
C ASP A 48 -14.81 13.15 -13.22
N SER A 49 -14.03 12.47 -12.37
CA SER A 49 -13.01 13.08 -11.52
C SER A 49 -11.58 12.76 -11.93
N MET A 50 -11.34 11.71 -12.72
CA MET A 50 -9.99 11.27 -13.07
C MET A 50 -9.89 10.54 -14.41
N ILE A 51 -8.67 10.45 -14.91
CA ILE A 51 -8.27 9.51 -15.97
C ILE A 51 -7.06 8.72 -15.44
N ALA A 52 -7.19 7.39 -15.36
CA ALA A 52 -6.08 6.48 -15.12
C ALA A 52 -5.67 5.83 -16.44
N ALA A 53 -4.36 5.76 -16.68
CA ALA A 53 -3.80 5.02 -17.81
C ALA A 53 -2.68 4.12 -17.30
N VAL A 54 -2.75 2.84 -17.64
CA VAL A 54 -1.70 1.85 -17.37
C VAL A 54 -1.18 1.37 -18.71
N GLU A 55 0.11 1.55 -18.93
CA GLU A 55 0.83 1.08 -20.10
C GLU A 55 1.74 -0.07 -19.69
N PHE A 56 1.67 -1.18 -20.42
CA PHE A 56 2.37 -2.42 -20.13
C PHE A 56 3.14 -2.88 -21.36
N PHE A 57 4.41 -3.24 -21.16
CA PHE A 57 5.33 -3.63 -22.23
C PHE A 57 5.83 -5.05 -21.98
N LEU A 58 5.65 -5.94 -22.97
CA LEU A 58 6.11 -7.32 -22.91
C LEU A 58 6.97 -7.64 -24.13
N PRO A 59 8.24 -8.05 -23.96
CA PRO A 59 9.03 -8.56 -25.08
C PRO A 59 8.39 -9.87 -25.61
N ALA A 60 8.26 -9.97 -26.93
CA ALA A 60 7.70 -11.14 -27.60
C ALA A 60 8.80 -12.18 -27.87
N ALA A 61 8.73 -13.33 -27.20
CA ALA A 61 9.52 -14.50 -27.60
C ALA A 61 8.92 -15.20 -28.83
N GLU A 62 7.58 -15.18 -28.94
CA GLU A 62 6.79 -15.70 -30.06
C GLU A 62 5.62 -14.73 -30.35
N GLU A 63 5.21 -14.65 -31.61
CA GLU A 63 4.09 -13.82 -32.06
C GLU A 63 2.76 -14.57 -31.88
N LEU A 64 2.06 -14.27 -30.79
CA LEU A 64 0.72 -14.72 -30.43
C LEU A 64 -0.30 -13.59 -30.65
N PRO A 65 -1.60 -13.91 -30.81
CA PRO A 65 -2.65 -12.91 -30.91
C PRO A 65 -2.67 -11.96 -29.71
N LEU A 66 -2.83 -10.64 -29.96
CA LEU A 66 -2.82 -9.61 -28.91
C LEU A 66 -3.82 -9.87 -27.77
N GLN A 67 -5.03 -10.34 -28.09
CA GLN A 67 -6.04 -10.67 -27.08
C GLN A 67 -5.57 -11.81 -26.16
N GLU A 68 -4.93 -12.83 -26.72
CA GLU A 68 -4.48 -13.99 -25.95
C GLU A 68 -3.39 -13.58 -24.95
N VAL A 69 -2.40 -12.80 -25.40
CA VAL A 69 -1.33 -12.27 -24.53
C VAL A 69 -1.90 -11.33 -23.48
N TYR A 70 -2.86 -10.48 -23.84
CA TYR A 70 -3.51 -9.60 -22.88
C TYR A 70 -4.22 -10.39 -21.77
N ASP A 71 -5.04 -11.37 -22.14
CA ASP A 71 -5.82 -12.17 -21.20
C ASP A 71 -4.93 -13.01 -20.28
N SER A 72 -3.81 -13.54 -20.78
CA SER A 72 -2.95 -14.46 -20.03
C SER A 72 -1.86 -13.80 -19.18
N GLU A 73 -1.33 -12.65 -19.59
CA GLU A 73 -0.15 -12.04 -18.97
C GLU A 73 -0.38 -10.64 -18.39
N VAL A 74 -1.44 -9.94 -18.83
CA VAL A 74 -1.58 -8.49 -18.61
C VAL A 74 -2.82 -8.13 -17.82
N SER A 75 -3.96 -8.77 -18.11
CA SER A 75 -5.26 -8.36 -17.60
C SER A 75 -5.23 -8.21 -16.08
N ASP A 76 -4.97 -9.28 -15.32
CA ASP A 76 -4.99 -9.25 -13.85
C ASP A 76 -4.15 -8.12 -13.22
N ILE A 77 -2.96 -7.86 -13.76
CA ILE A 77 -2.05 -6.81 -13.26
C ILE A 77 -2.66 -5.43 -13.54
N VAL A 78 -3.13 -5.23 -14.77
CA VAL A 78 -3.75 -3.97 -15.20
C VAL A 78 -5.04 -3.70 -14.42
N GLU A 79 -5.86 -4.74 -14.20
CA GLU A 79 -7.08 -4.65 -13.42
C GLU A 79 -6.79 -4.25 -11.97
N LEU A 80 -5.76 -4.86 -11.36
CA LEU A 80 -5.32 -4.51 -10.02
C LEU A 80 -4.88 -3.05 -9.93
N LEU A 81 -4.00 -2.60 -10.84
CA LEU A 81 -3.47 -1.23 -10.85
C LEU A 81 -4.55 -0.17 -11.10
N ILE A 82 -5.48 -0.44 -12.01
CA ILE A 82 -6.63 0.43 -12.28
C ILE A 82 -7.59 0.43 -11.10
N GLY A 83 -7.91 -0.74 -10.54
CA GLY A 83 -8.76 -0.87 -9.36
C GLY A 83 -8.22 -0.07 -8.18
N ASP A 84 -6.93 -0.21 -7.90
CA ASP A 84 -6.20 0.60 -6.92
C ASP A 84 -6.34 2.10 -7.23
N SER A 85 -6.07 2.51 -8.47
CA SER A 85 -6.15 3.93 -8.87
C SER A 85 -7.56 4.51 -8.69
N LEU A 86 -8.59 3.75 -9.06
CA LEU A 86 -9.99 4.15 -8.91
C LEU A 86 -10.39 4.24 -7.43
N GLN A 87 -9.96 3.28 -6.60
CA GLN A 87 -10.17 3.34 -5.14
C GLN A 87 -9.44 4.52 -4.49
N ARG A 88 -8.19 4.76 -4.88
CA ARG A 88 -7.35 5.90 -4.43
C ARG A 88 -8.00 7.24 -4.75
N SER A 89 -8.67 7.35 -5.90
CA SER A 89 -9.40 8.56 -6.30
C SER A 89 -10.78 8.73 -5.66
N GLY A 90 -11.30 7.69 -5.00
CA GLY A 90 -12.67 7.65 -4.48
C GLY A 90 -13.75 7.53 -5.58
N ALA A 91 -13.37 7.24 -6.83
CA ALA A 91 -14.32 7.10 -7.94
C ALA A 91 -15.14 5.81 -7.89
N VAL A 92 -14.64 4.77 -7.21
CA VAL A 92 -15.43 3.60 -6.78
C VAL A 92 -15.52 3.57 -5.27
N LEU A 93 -16.65 3.08 -4.78
CA LEU A 93 -16.84 2.84 -3.35
C LEU A 93 -15.74 1.89 -2.86
N ARG A 94 -15.13 2.21 -1.71
CA ARG A 94 -14.21 1.30 -1.03
C ARG A 94 -14.91 -0.05 -0.83
N PRO A 95 -14.19 -1.19 -0.89
CA PRO A 95 -14.77 -2.48 -0.61
C PRO A 95 -15.61 -2.43 0.68
N THR A 96 -16.76 -3.10 0.67
CA THR A 96 -17.57 -3.18 1.89
C THR A 96 -16.71 -3.83 2.97
N PRO A 97 -16.56 -3.22 4.16
CA PRO A 97 -15.75 -3.79 5.22
C PRO A 97 -16.21 -5.23 5.51
N THR A 98 -15.26 -6.14 5.64
CA THR A 98 -15.55 -7.51 6.07
C THR A 98 -16.32 -7.46 7.40
N PRO A 99 -17.48 -8.14 7.52
CA PRO A 99 -18.23 -8.18 8.77
C PRO A 99 -17.36 -8.65 9.93
N LEU A 100 -17.43 -7.94 11.06
CA LEU A 100 -16.68 -8.27 12.26
C LEU A 100 -17.33 -9.44 13.01
N THR A 101 -16.52 -10.30 13.62
CA THR A 101 -16.98 -11.26 14.62
C THR A 101 -17.40 -10.52 15.90
N SER A 102 -18.20 -11.16 16.77
CA SER A 102 -18.66 -10.53 18.02
C SER A 102 -17.52 -10.07 18.92
N ASP A 103 -16.40 -10.80 18.95
CA ASP A 103 -15.22 -10.39 19.72
C ASP A 103 -14.55 -9.18 19.07
N GLN A 104 -14.38 -9.18 17.75
CA GLN A 104 -13.83 -8.03 17.03
C GLN A 104 -14.69 -6.78 17.22
N ASP A 105 -16.01 -6.90 17.10
CA ASP A 105 -16.96 -5.81 17.29
C ASP A 105 -16.89 -5.23 18.72
N ARG A 106 -16.65 -6.09 19.72
CA ARG A 106 -16.50 -5.69 21.12
C ARG A 106 -15.24 -4.85 21.36
N TYR A 107 -14.11 -5.23 20.77
CA TYR A 107 -12.81 -4.59 21.04
C TYR A 107 -12.47 -3.47 20.05
N TYR A 108 -13.05 -3.49 18.84
CA TYR A 108 -12.74 -2.55 17.76
C TYR A 108 -12.89 -1.09 18.19
N PRO A 109 -14.00 -0.63 18.82
CA PRO A 109 -14.15 0.78 19.18
C PRO A 109 -13.04 1.27 20.12
N THR A 110 -12.63 0.44 21.07
CA THR A 110 -11.56 0.77 22.03
C THR A 110 -10.21 0.84 21.34
N LEU A 111 -9.84 -0.18 20.56
CA LEU A 111 -8.53 -0.23 19.90
C LEU A 111 -8.41 0.85 18.82
N ALA A 112 -9.46 1.05 18.01
CA ALA A 112 -9.47 2.04 16.94
C ALA A 112 -9.40 3.49 17.47
N ALA A 113 -9.89 3.74 18.70
CA ALA A 113 -9.80 5.04 19.35
C ALA A 113 -8.37 5.39 19.78
N TRP A 114 -7.54 4.39 20.06
CA TRP A 114 -6.12 4.59 20.39
C TRP A 114 -5.28 4.92 19.16
N LEU A 115 -5.66 4.44 17.98
CA LEU A 115 -4.89 4.66 16.77
C LEU A 115 -4.84 6.16 16.36
N LEU A 116 -3.67 6.60 15.91
CA LEU A 116 -3.43 7.86 15.19
C LEU A 116 -4.55 8.09 14.16
N THR A 117 -5.04 9.32 14.08
CA THR A 117 -6.05 9.75 13.10
C THR A 117 -5.38 10.41 11.89
N GLU A 118 -6.13 10.55 10.79
CA GLU A 118 -5.63 11.24 9.60
C GLU A 118 -5.18 12.67 9.90
N SER A 119 -5.95 13.42 10.70
CA SER A 119 -5.58 14.79 11.08
C SER A 119 -4.29 14.84 11.91
N GLU A 120 -4.08 13.89 12.81
CA GLU A 120 -2.86 13.81 13.61
C GLU A 120 -1.67 13.43 12.72
N ALA A 121 -1.81 12.45 11.81
CA ALA A 121 -0.78 12.06 10.86
C ALA A 121 -0.30 13.24 10.00
N ASN A 122 -1.25 14.02 9.45
CA ASN A 122 -0.94 15.21 8.67
C ASN A 122 -0.30 16.34 9.48
N SER A 123 -0.52 16.38 10.79
CA SER A 123 0.13 17.35 11.67
C SER A 123 1.61 17.01 11.93
N LEU A 124 1.96 15.71 11.93
CA LEU A 124 3.35 15.25 12.09
C LEU A 124 4.17 15.40 10.81
N TYR A 125 3.53 15.21 9.65
CA TYR A 125 4.22 15.19 8.36
C TYR A 125 3.76 16.34 7.44
N ALA A 126 4.17 17.57 7.77
CA ALA A 126 3.91 18.75 6.93
C ALA A 126 5.15 19.11 6.08
N PRO A 127 4.99 19.51 4.80
CA PRO A 127 3.75 19.74 4.06
C PRO A 127 3.17 18.47 3.40
N GLY A 128 3.54 17.28 3.87
CA GLY A 128 3.04 16.03 3.33
C GLY A 128 1.53 15.81 3.58
N ILE A 129 0.94 14.87 2.86
CA ILE A 129 -0.51 14.59 2.91
C ILE A 129 -0.72 13.08 3.14
N TRP A 130 -0.99 12.68 4.37
CA TRP A 130 -1.46 11.34 4.69
C TRP A 130 -2.96 11.22 4.45
N GLN A 131 -3.39 10.19 3.73
CA GLN A 131 -4.79 9.83 3.54
C GLN A 131 -5.08 8.48 4.18
N LEU A 132 -6.13 8.40 5.00
CA LEU A 132 -6.64 7.16 5.57
C LEU A 132 -7.27 6.28 4.48
N LEU A 133 -6.72 5.09 4.31
CA LEU A 133 -7.24 4.07 3.40
C LEU A 133 -8.33 3.23 4.08
N GLU A 134 -8.04 2.65 5.23
CA GLU A 134 -8.97 1.80 5.96
C GLU A 134 -8.45 1.43 7.36
N ASP A 135 -9.35 0.89 8.18
CA ASP A 135 -9.00 0.11 9.36
C ASP A 135 -9.10 -1.38 9.02
N ARG A 136 -7.95 -2.06 9.01
CA ARG A 136 -7.86 -3.51 8.83
C ARG A 136 -7.95 -4.21 10.19
N VAL A 137 -9.03 -4.96 10.39
CA VAL A 137 -9.23 -5.80 11.58
C VAL A 137 -8.70 -7.20 11.32
N GLY A 138 -7.93 -7.75 12.26
CA GLY A 138 -7.32 -9.06 12.08
C GLY A 138 -8.35 -10.18 12.13
N ALA A 139 -8.31 -11.08 11.15
CA ALA A 139 -9.28 -12.18 11.02
C ALA A 139 -9.28 -13.16 12.21
N THR A 140 -8.14 -13.35 12.88
CA THR A 140 -7.94 -14.39 13.90
C THR A 140 -7.48 -13.87 15.26
N ARG A 141 -7.07 -12.59 15.33
CA ARG A 141 -6.57 -11.96 16.55
C ARG A 141 -7.31 -10.67 16.80
N VAL A 142 -7.44 -10.30 18.07
CA VAL A 142 -7.95 -8.99 18.46
C VAL A 142 -6.88 -7.94 18.14
N GLN A 143 -6.97 -7.39 16.93
CA GLN A 143 -6.06 -6.37 16.43
C GLN A 143 -6.81 -5.41 15.51
N VAL A 144 -6.38 -4.15 15.51
CA VAL A 144 -6.82 -3.14 14.55
C VAL A 144 -5.57 -2.45 14.01
N CYS A 145 -5.46 -2.38 12.68
CA CYS A 145 -4.41 -1.65 11.98
C CYS A 145 -5.06 -0.55 11.16
N ARG A 146 -4.66 0.69 11.36
CA ARG A 146 -5.06 1.79 10.49
C ARG A 146 -3.98 2.03 9.44
N LEU A 147 -4.42 2.11 8.19
CA LEU A 147 -3.57 2.20 7.01
C LEU A 147 -3.69 3.58 6.38
N PHE A 148 -2.54 4.20 6.13
CA PHE A 148 -2.43 5.48 5.46
C PHE A 148 -1.54 5.38 4.22
N GLU A 149 -1.80 6.26 3.26
CA GLU A 149 -0.98 6.46 2.07
C GLU A 149 -0.55 7.93 1.97
N ASP A 150 0.68 8.18 1.55
CA ASP A 150 1.15 9.54 1.26
C ASP A 150 0.65 9.98 -0.13
N ARG A 151 0.00 11.15 -0.18
CA ARG A 151 -0.61 11.77 -1.36
C ARG A 151 0.09 13.04 -1.81
N THR A 152 1.24 13.35 -1.22
CA THR A 152 1.98 14.58 -1.52
C THR A 152 2.43 14.65 -2.98
N GLY A 153 2.88 13.54 -3.56
CA GLY A 153 3.29 13.48 -4.96
C GLY A 153 4.15 12.27 -5.30
N PRO A 154 4.40 12.00 -6.60
CA PRO A 154 5.14 10.82 -7.04
C PRO A 154 6.63 10.84 -6.66
N ASP A 155 7.20 12.01 -6.35
CA ASP A 155 8.63 12.16 -6.01
C ASP A 155 8.92 12.01 -4.51
N THR A 156 7.88 11.85 -3.66
CA THR A 156 8.13 11.66 -2.22
C THR A 156 8.65 10.26 -1.94
N ARG A 157 9.54 10.15 -0.95
CA ARG A 157 10.04 8.84 -0.52
C ARG A 157 9.03 8.09 0.33
N PHE A 158 8.21 8.78 1.12
CA PHE A 158 7.18 8.13 1.92
C PHE A 158 6.08 7.58 1.02
N VAL A 159 5.63 6.36 1.30
CA VAL A 159 4.61 5.67 0.51
C VAL A 159 3.40 5.38 1.37
N GLY A 160 3.62 4.77 2.53
CA GLY A 160 2.56 4.30 3.39
C GLY A 160 2.95 4.36 4.86
N LEU A 161 1.93 4.52 5.71
CA LEU A 161 2.04 4.38 7.16
C LEU A 161 1.03 3.33 7.61
N ARG A 162 1.47 2.45 8.50
CA ARG A 162 0.62 1.47 9.17
C ARG A 162 0.82 1.64 10.66
N ASN A 163 -0.25 1.89 11.40
CA ASN A 163 -0.22 1.89 12.86
C ASN A 163 -1.24 0.89 13.40
N CYS A 164 -0.80 -0.01 14.27
CA CYS A 164 -1.61 -1.10 14.77
C CYS A 164 -1.54 -1.22 16.28
N VAL A 165 -2.62 -1.75 16.86
CA VAL A 165 -2.66 -2.28 18.22
C VAL A 165 -3.14 -3.72 18.17
N TYR A 166 -2.44 -4.59 18.90
CA TYR A 166 -2.76 -6.00 19.09
C TYR A 166 -2.96 -6.25 20.58
N TRP A 167 -4.01 -6.99 20.95
CA TRP A 167 -4.11 -7.54 22.30
C TRP A 167 -3.40 -8.89 22.35
N THR A 168 -2.29 -8.95 23.08
CA THR A 168 -1.36 -10.07 23.12
C THR A 168 -0.78 -10.24 24.53
N PRO A 169 -1.58 -10.73 25.50
CA PRO A 169 -1.12 -10.89 26.88
C PRO A 169 0.05 -11.88 26.96
N GLY A 170 1.13 -11.49 27.64
CA GLY A 170 2.33 -12.32 27.85
C GLY A 170 3.22 -12.51 26.61
N TYR A 171 3.04 -11.68 25.57
CA TYR A 171 3.88 -11.73 24.38
C TYR A 171 5.31 -11.23 24.69
N ASP A 172 6.30 -11.90 24.12
CA ASP A 172 7.71 -11.48 24.18
C ASP A 172 8.07 -10.77 22.88
N ILE A 173 8.68 -9.58 22.96
CA ILE A 173 9.03 -8.78 21.78
C ILE A 173 9.93 -9.54 20.81
N GLU A 174 10.77 -10.46 21.28
CA GLU A 174 11.67 -11.21 20.39
C GLU A 174 10.90 -12.17 19.46
N GLN A 175 9.66 -12.53 19.81
CA GLN A 175 8.79 -13.32 18.93
C GLN A 175 8.31 -12.55 17.70
N VAL A 176 8.43 -11.22 17.69
CA VAL A 176 8.06 -10.37 16.54
C VAL A 176 8.76 -10.82 15.27
N ARG A 177 10.03 -11.23 15.35
CA ARG A 177 10.83 -11.67 14.19
C ARG A 177 10.20 -12.87 13.49
N GLY A 178 9.57 -13.77 14.25
CA GLY A 178 8.87 -14.92 13.70
C GLY A 178 7.59 -14.58 12.91
N ASN A 179 7.13 -13.33 12.96
CA ASN A 179 6.01 -12.85 12.14
C ASN A 179 6.45 -12.50 10.71
N TYR A 180 7.76 -12.36 10.47
CA TYR A 180 8.31 -12.15 9.12
C TYR A 180 8.69 -13.52 8.55
N GLY A 181 8.37 -13.74 7.27
CA GLY A 181 8.73 -14.99 6.60
C GLY A 181 10.24 -15.23 6.68
N GLY A 182 10.67 -16.49 6.79
CA GLY A 182 12.08 -16.84 7.03
C GLY A 182 13.06 -16.42 5.91
N GLU A 183 12.55 -15.94 4.78
CA GLU A 183 13.33 -15.45 3.64
C GLU A 183 13.58 -13.93 3.69
N ILE A 184 12.94 -13.20 4.59
CA ILE A 184 13.11 -11.75 4.73
C ILE A 184 14.34 -11.46 5.60
N GLU A 185 15.31 -10.76 5.03
CA GLU A 185 16.46 -10.25 5.79
C GLU A 185 16.03 -9.08 6.68
N LEU A 186 16.10 -9.28 8.00
CA LEU A 186 15.72 -8.29 9.00
C LEU A 186 16.96 -7.63 9.60
N ILE A 187 17.03 -6.31 9.51
CA ILE A 187 18.07 -5.50 10.13
C ILE A 187 17.53 -4.91 11.42
N THR A 188 18.27 -5.07 12.51
CA THR A 188 17.89 -4.47 13.80
C THR A 188 18.50 -3.09 13.89
N LEU A 189 17.63 -2.08 13.99
CA LEU A 189 18.05 -0.68 14.05
C LEU A 189 18.00 -0.19 15.49
N GLN A 190 18.81 0.82 15.79
CA GLN A 190 18.84 1.44 17.11
C GLN A 190 18.12 2.78 17.04
N SER A 191 17.00 2.89 17.76
CA SER A 191 16.33 4.17 17.95
C SER A 191 17.12 5.03 18.94
N LYS A 192 17.12 6.35 18.76
CA LYS A 192 17.65 7.31 19.75
C LYS A 192 16.73 7.43 20.98
N TYR A 193 15.48 6.98 20.86
CA TYR A 193 14.50 7.05 21.93
C TYR A 193 14.53 5.82 22.82
N VAL A 194 14.26 6.04 24.10
CA VAL A 194 14.09 4.97 25.09
C VAL A 194 12.62 4.75 25.34
N PHE A 195 12.12 3.57 25.00
CA PHE A 195 10.73 3.18 25.20
C PHE A 195 10.52 2.61 26.62
N LYS A 196 9.36 2.87 27.21
CA LYS A 196 8.97 2.22 28.47
C LYS A 196 8.48 0.81 28.17
N GLY A 197 9.28 -0.20 28.53
CA GLY A 197 8.95 -1.61 28.29
C GLY A 197 9.91 -2.24 27.29
N GLN A 198 9.43 -3.26 26.58
CA GLN A 198 10.17 -3.89 25.49
C GLN A 198 9.82 -3.22 24.17
N SER A 199 10.84 -2.95 23.34
CA SER A 199 10.67 -2.41 22.00
C SER A 199 11.69 -3.00 21.05
N LEU A 200 11.32 -3.11 19.78
CA LEU A 200 12.18 -3.60 18.73
C LEU A 200 11.93 -2.78 17.46
N LEU A 201 13.00 -2.21 16.90
CA LEU A 201 12.95 -1.51 15.63
C LEU A 201 13.65 -2.35 14.56
N LEU A 202 12.91 -2.66 13.50
CA LEU A 202 13.39 -3.45 12.39
C LEU A 202 13.35 -2.63 11.11
N GLY A 203 14.37 -2.78 10.27
CA GLY A 203 14.38 -2.35 8.89
C GLY A 203 14.47 -3.57 7.98
N TYR A 204 13.74 -3.58 6.88
CA TYR A 204 13.84 -4.63 5.86
C TYR A 204 13.36 -4.13 4.50
N GLN A 205 13.71 -4.85 3.44
CA GLN A 205 13.12 -4.62 2.11
C GLN A 205 11.92 -5.54 1.94
N ASP A 206 10.76 -4.95 1.63
CA ASP A 206 9.55 -5.69 1.33
C ASP A 206 9.71 -6.38 -0.04
N PRO A 207 9.68 -7.74 -0.10
CA PRO A 207 9.89 -8.46 -1.35
C PRO A 207 8.77 -8.25 -2.37
N GLU A 208 7.55 -7.90 -1.93
CA GLU A 208 6.42 -7.69 -2.84
C GLU A 208 6.49 -6.33 -3.52
N THR A 209 6.90 -5.30 -2.77
CA THR A 209 6.88 -3.91 -3.26
C THR A 209 8.26 -3.35 -3.61
N GLY A 210 9.34 -4.01 -3.19
CA GLY A 210 10.72 -3.54 -3.34
C GLY A 210 11.09 -2.35 -2.46
N ASN A 211 10.15 -1.84 -1.67
CA ASN A 211 10.34 -0.68 -0.80
C ASN A 211 10.99 -1.06 0.53
N THR A 212 11.64 -0.11 1.18
CA THR A 212 12.21 -0.27 2.52
C THR A 212 11.14 0.05 3.55
N VAL A 213 10.92 -0.88 4.47
CA VAL A 213 9.99 -0.74 5.58
C VAL A 213 10.78 -0.60 6.87
N PHE A 214 10.44 0.43 7.65
CA PHE A 214 10.89 0.59 9.03
C PHE A 214 9.72 0.30 9.96
N ASP A 215 9.90 -0.64 10.86
CA ASP A 215 8.84 -1.22 11.69
C ASP A 215 9.22 -1.17 13.17
N LEU A 216 8.59 -0.24 13.89
CA LEU A 216 8.74 -0.05 15.32
C LEU A 216 7.66 -0.84 16.06
N TRP A 217 8.11 -1.80 16.87
CA TRP A 217 7.27 -2.57 17.77
C TRP A 217 7.53 -2.17 19.21
N ALA A 218 6.47 -2.06 20.01
CA ALA A 218 6.62 -1.80 21.43
C ALA A 218 5.49 -2.43 22.25
N ILE A 219 5.83 -2.98 23.41
CA ILE A 219 4.89 -3.60 24.34
C ILE A 219 4.58 -2.64 25.48
N ARG A 220 3.29 -2.49 25.77
CA ARG A 220 2.80 -1.85 26.98
C ARG A 220 1.68 -2.68 27.57
N GLU A 221 1.94 -3.24 28.75
CA GLU A 221 1.02 -4.15 29.46
C GLU A 221 0.66 -5.36 28.58
N GLU A 222 -0.62 -5.58 28.30
CA GLU A 222 -1.11 -6.70 27.47
C GLU A 222 -1.19 -6.37 25.98
N TYR A 223 -0.72 -5.19 25.57
CA TYR A 223 -0.86 -4.71 24.20
C TYR A 223 0.49 -4.58 23.51
N LEU A 224 0.55 -5.09 22.29
CA LEU A 224 1.63 -4.86 21.36
C LEU A 224 1.20 -3.77 20.39
N TYR A 225 2.05 -2.77 20.23
CA TYR A 225 1.88 -1.67 19.30
C TYR A 225 2.86 -1.83 18.16
N ARG A 226 2.42 -1.50 16.95
CA ARG A 226 3.25 -1.51 15.75
C ARG A 226 3.07 -0.20 15.02
N VAL A 227 4.17 0.40 14.61
CA VAL A 227 4.17 1.54 13.68
C VAL A 227 5.17 1.20 12.58
N ALA A 228 4.68 1.12 11.34
CA ALA A 228 5.52 0.88 10.18
C ALA A 228 5.38 2.01 9.18
N VAL A 229 6.50 2.53 8.68
CA VAL A 229 6.53 3.45 7.54
C VAL A 229 7.20 2.76 6.36
N ASN A 230 6.59 2.87 5.19
CA ASN A 230 7.09 2.32 3.93
C ASN A 230 7.70 3.44 3.09
N MET A 231 8.90 3.20 2.56
CA MET A 231 9.68 4.19 1.82
C MET A 231 10.21 3.63 0.50
N LYS A 232 10.14 4.44 -0.57
CA LYS A 232 10.76 4.11 -1.86
C LYS A 232 12.26 3.90 -1.69
N THR A 233 12.73 2.79 -2.24
CA THR A 233 14.14 2.40 -2.29
C THR A 233 14.67 2.63 -3.70
N TYR A 234 15.70 3.45 -3.84
CA TYR A 234 16.36 3.66 -5.13
C TYR A 234 17.63 2.82 -5.24
N LEU A 235 18.13 2.67 -6.48
CA LEU A 235 19.35 1.93 -6.72
C LEU A 235 20.52 2.53 -5.94
N GLY A 236 21.14 1.71 -5.09
CA GLY A 236 22.27 2.09 -4.24
C GLY A 236 21.88 2.51 -2.83
N ASP A 237 20.59 2.66 -2.52
CA ASP A 237 20.14 2.89 -1.14
C ASP A 237 20.27 1.59 -0.33
N SER A 238 20.86 1.66 0.86
CA SER A 238 20.74 0.61 1.88
C SER A 238 19.67 0.95 2.92
N THR A 239 19.10 -0.08 3.56
CA THR A 239 18.10 0.09 4.63
C THR A 239 18.62 0.97 5.77
N GLU A 240 19.89 0.79 6.17
CA GLU A 240 20.51 1.58 7.23
C GLU A 240 20.72 3.05 6.84
N GLU A 241 21.09 3.34 5.58
CA GLU A 241 21.24 4.72 5.10
C GLU A 241 19.90 5.45 5.03
N LEU A 242 18.83 4.73 4.70
CA LEU A 242 17.48 5.27 4.67
C LEU A 242 16.90 5.53 6.07
N PHE A 243 17.44 4.89 7.10
CA PHE A 243 17.04 5.12 8.48
C PHE A 243 17.65 6.42 9.03
N THR A 244 16.96 7.52 8.78
CA THR A 244 17.36 8.86 9.24
C THR A 244 16.74 9.22 10.59
N GLU A 245 17.29 10.25 11.25
CA GLU A 245 16.69 10.82 12.47
C GLU A 245 15.22 11.19 12.27
N PHE A 246 14.87 11.71 11.10
CA PHE A 246 13.49 12.04 10.77
C PHE A 246 12.56 10.82 10.76
N VAL A 247 13.03 9.67 10.26
CA VAL A 247 12.26 8.42 10.26
C VAL A 247 12.05 7.91 11.69
N ASP A 248 13.11 7.95 12.51
CA ASP A 248 13.03 7.56 13.92
C ASP A 248 12.05 8.45 14.71
N ASP A 249 12.13 9.77 14.53
CA ASP A 249 11.24 10.76 15.14
C ASP A 249 9.79 10.51 14.75
N PHE A 250 9.53 10.31 13.47
CA PHE A 250 8.19 10.04 12.95
C PHE A 250 7.59 8.77 13.55
N LEU A 251 8.34 7.67 13.58
CA LEU A 251 7.90 6.40 14.17
C LEU A 251 7.61 6.56 15.68
N TYR A 252 8.49 7.25 16.40
CA TYR A 252 8.35 7.53 17.82
C TYR A 252 7.11 8.37 18.14
N GLU A 253 6.87 9.45 17.39
CA GLU A 253 5.76 10.36 17.60
C GLU A 253 4.42 9.67 17.35
N VAL A 254 4.31 8.89 16.27
CA VAL A 254 3.10 8.09 15.98
C VAL A 254 2.83 7.09 17.10
N LEU A 255 3.86 6.38 17.58
CA LEU A 255 3.70 5.44 18.69
C LEU A 255 3.25 6.14 19.98
N THR A 256 3.84 7.29 20.27
CA THR A 256 3.54 8.07 21.47
C THR A 256 2.10 8.59 21.47
N ILE A 257 1.59 9.02 20.31
CA ILE A 257 0.17 9.38 20.17
C ILE A 257 -0.70 8.18 20.48
N ASN A 258 -0.38 7.00 19.91
CA ASN A 258 -1.15 5.79 20.18
C ASN A 258 -1.18 5.42 21.67
N TRP A 259 -0.07 5.62 22.38
CA TRP A 259 0.05 5.37 23.82
C TRP A 259 -0.60 6.42 24.71
N SER A 260 -0.78 7.65 24.22
CA SER A 260 -1.34 8.73 25.04
C SER A 260 -2.86 8.63 25.24
N LYS A 261 -3.51 7.76 24.46
CA LYS A 261 -4.96 7.50 24.46
C LYS A 261 -5.29 6.24 25.27
#